data_AF-A0A859FAF5-F1
#
_entry.id   AF-A0A859FAF5-F1
#
_cell.length_a   1.000
_cell.length_b   1.000
_cell.length_c   1.000
_cell.angle_alpha   90.00
_cell.angle_beta   90.00
_cell.angle_gamma   90.00
#
_symmetry.space_group_name_H-M   'P 1'
#
loop_
_entity.id
_entity.type
_entity.pdbx_description
1 polymer ?
#
loop_
_entity_poly.entity_id
_entity_poly.type
_entity_poly.pdbx_seq_one_letter_code
_entity_poly.pdbx_strand_id
1 'polypeptide(L)'
;MKTQPFKGFSKSKIDYVVNAVALEQVKAGAEDKCLSIAFNKLKSQRNNAELDSMEMILLARALKRLYVRLYKEYGEESFKKERQHLLNIANKIDIARLQHQENNHPLKKHKKILTA
;
A
#
# COMPACT_ATOMS: atom_id res chain seq x y z
N MET A 1 -3.36 -15.24 3.23
CA MET A 1 -4.69 -14.77 2.76
C MET A 1 -4.54 -13.37 2.18
N LYS A 2 -5.21 -13.10 1.05
CA LYS A 2 -5.13 -11.83 0.31
C LYS A 2 -6.37 -10.95 0.58
N THR A 3 -6.28 -9.65 0.31
CA THR A 3 -7.38 -8.67 0.36
C THR A 3 -7.25 -7.68 -0.79
N GLN A 4 -8.29 -6.89 -1.05
CA GLN A 4 -8.32 -5.88 -2.11
C GLN A 4 -8.26 -4.47 -1.49
N PRO A 5 -7.07 -3.96 -1.10
CA PRO A 5 -6.94 -2.69 -0.38
C PRO A 5 -7.34 -1.47 -1.23
N PHE A 6 -7.45 -1.67 -2.54
CA PHE A 6 -7.78 -0.66 -3.54
C PHE A 6 -9.25 -0.69 -3.97
N LYS A 7 -10.06 -1.57 -3.37
CA LYS A 7 -11.48 -1.65 -3.66
C LYS A 7 -12.16 -0.30 -3.36
N GLY A 8 -12.92 0.22 -4.33
CA GLY A 8 -13.60 1.52 -4.23
C GLY A 8 -12.71 2.75 -4.52
N PHE A 9 -11.44 2.57 -4.89
CA PHE A 9 -10.64 3.69 -5.40
C PHE A 9 -11.10 4.08 -6.80
N SER A 10 -11.09 5.38 -7.09
CA SER A 10 -11.29 5.89 -8.45
C SER A 10 -10.11 5.49 -9.34
N LYS A 11 -10.34 5.40 -10.66
CA LYS A 11 -9.30 5.15 -11.65
C LYS A 11 -8.11 6.11 -11.49
N SER A 12 -8.39 7.40 -11.34
CA SER A 12 -7.36 8.44 -11.14
C SER A 12 -6.49 8.20 -9.90
N LYS A 13 -7.07 7.74 -8.78
CA LYS A 13 -6.30 7.41 -7.58
C LYS A 13 -5.41 6.20 -7.80
N ILE A 14 -5.89 5.19 -8.53
CA ILE A 14 -5.07 4.01 -8.84
C ILE A 14 -3.94 4.35 -9.80
N ASP A 15 -4.21 5.14 -10.83
CA ASP A 15 -3.17 5.61 -11.75
C ASP A 15 -2.11 6.43 -11.01
N TYR A 16 -2.52 7.26 -10.05
CA TYR A 16 -1.58 7.99 -9.19
C TYR A 16 -0.69 7.05 -8.37
N VAL A 17 -1.26 6.02 -7.73
CA VAL A 17 -0.47 5.03 -6.96
C VAL A 17 0.51 4.29 -7.87
N VAL A 18 0.06 3.87 -9.06
CA VAL A 18 0.91 3.16 -10.01
C VAL A 18 2.10 4.04 -10.41
N ASN A 19 1.86 5.30 -10.75
CA ASN A 19 2.93 6.22 -11.12
C ASN A 19 3.88 6.49 -9.94
N ALA A 20 3.34 6.70 -8.74
CA ALA A 20 4.13 6.93 -7.53
C ALA A 20 5.05 5.75 -7.18
N VAL A 21 4.52 4.52 -7.25
CA VAL A 21 5.32 3.31 -6.96
C VAL A 21 6.36 3.06 -8.05
N ALA A 22 6.04 3.34 -9.32
CA ALA A 22 7.01 3.24 -10.42
C ALA A 22 8.23 4.15 -10.21
N LEU A 23 8.05 5.36 -9.69
CA LEU A 23 9.15 6.29 -9.37
C LEU A 23 10.09 5.76 -8.26
N GLU A 24 9.57 4.91 -7.37
CA GLU A 24 10.35 4.31 -6.29
C GLU A 24 11.03 3.00 -6.69
N GLN A 25 10.49 2.27 -7.67
CA GLN A 25 11.01 1.00 -8.18
C GLN A 25 12.35 1.10 -8.92
N VAL A 26 12.88 2.31 -9.13
CA VAL A 26 14.13 2.52 -9.90
C VAL A 26 15.38 2.11 -9.09
N LYS A 27 15.26 1.66 -7.84
CA LYS A 27 16.41 1.35 -6.96
C LYS A 27 16.53 -0.14 -6.64
N ALA A 28 17.52 -0.78 -7.24
CA ALA A 28 17.81 -2.22 -7.13
C ALA A 28 18.07 -2.71 -5.69
N GLY A 29 17.34 -3.75 -5.26
CA GLY A 29 17.53 -4.45 -3.99
C GLY A 29 16.61 -5.66 -3.80
N ALA A 30 16.76 -6.43 -2.72
CA ALA A 30 15.90 -7.60 -2.46
C ALA A 30 14.45 -7.23 -2.13
N GLU A 31 14.20 -6.10 -1.45
CA GLU A 31 12.85 -5.53 -1.27
C GLU A 31 12.17 -5.24 -2.63
N ASP A 32 12.97 -4.95 -3.66
CA ASP A 32 12.52 -4.51 -4.97
C ASP A 32 11.87 -5.65 -5.77
N LYS A 33 12.33 -6.89 -5.60
CA LYS A 33 11.70 -8.08 -6.20
C LYS A 33 10.31 -8.32 -5.62
N CYS A 34 10.15 -8.23 -4.29
CA CYS A 34 8.86 -8.41 -3.63
C CYS A 34 7.91 -7.24 -3.94
N LEU A 35 8.43 -6.00 -3.98
CA LEU A 35 7.66 -4.83 -4.41
C LEU A 35 7.21 -4.97 -5.87
N SER A 36 8.05 -5.56 -6.74
CA SER A 36 7.71 -5.83 -8.14
C SER A 36 6.53 -6.77 -8.31
N ILE A 37 6.40 -7.78 -7.47
CA ILE A 37 5.23 -8.68 -7.48
C ILE A 37 3.96 -7.88 -7.12
N ALA A 38 3.99 -7.13 -6.02
CA ALA A 38 2.86 -6.31 -5.57
C ALA A 38 2.48 -5.25 -6.60
N PHE A 39 3.47 -4.61 -7.22
CA PHE A 39 3.29 -3.59 -8.24
C PHE A 39 2.71 -4.16 -9.54
N ASN A 40 3.18 -5.32 -10.01
CA ASN A 40 2.65 -5.96 -11.20
C ASN A 40 1.19 -6.39 -11.02
N LYS A 41 0.82 -6.87 -9.82
CA LYS A 41 -0.58 -7.13 -9.47
C LYS A 41 -1.41 -5.84 -9.51
N LEU A 42 -0.92 -4.76 -8.89
CA LEU A 42 -1.59 -3.47 -8.92
C LEU A 42 -1.77 -2.94 -10.35
N LYS A 43 -0.75 -3.06 -11.20
CA LYS A 43 -0.77 -2.60 -12.59
C LYS A 43 -1.78 -3.39 -13.45
N SER A 44 -1.82 -4.71 -13.28
CA SER A 44 -2.68 -5.61 -14.07
C SER A 44 -4.13 -5.64 -13.58
N GLN A 45 -4.34 -5.68 -12.26
CA GLN A 45 -5.66 -5.90 -11.64
C GLN A 45 -6.28 -4.62 -11.07
N ARG A 46 -5.50 -3.53 -10.97
CA ARG A 46 -5.98 -2.20 -10.55
C ARG A 46 -6.70 -2.25 -9.19
N ASN A 47 -7.96 -1.82 -9.15
CA ASN A 47 -8.81 -1.82 -7.94
C ASN A 47 -9.14 -3.23 -7.42
N ASN A 48 -9.04 -4.24 -8.29
CA ASN A 48 -9.30 -5.64 -7.96
C ASN A 48 -8.05 -6.39 -7.49
N ALA A 49 -6.90 -5.70 -7.40
CA ALA A 49 -5.63 -6.31 -7.03
C ALA A 49 -5.71 -6.97 -5.65
N GLU A 50 -5.51 -8.29 -5.64
CA GLU A 50 -5.44 -9.06 -4.41
C GLU A 50 -4.03 -9.10 -3.84
N LEU A 51 -3.86 -8.48 -2.68
CA LEU A 51 -2.59 -8.31 -2.01
C LEU A 51 -2.59 -8.98 -0.64
N ASP A 52 -1.49 -9.60 -0.27
CA ASP A 52 -1.26 -10.05 1.10
C ASP A 52 -0.70 -8.93 2.01
N SER A 53 -0.53 -9.24 3.30
CA SER A 53 -0.03 -8.28 4.29
C SER A 53 1.36 -7.74 3.96
N MET A 54 2.25 -8.55 3.38
CA MET A 54 3.61 -8.13 3.05
C MET A 54 3.60 -7.21 1.82
N GLU A 55 2.83 -7.58 0.80
CA GLU A 55 2.65 -6.78 -0.41
C GLU A 55 2.06 -5.39 -0.10
N MET A 56 1.09 -5.33 0.82
CA MET A 56 0.54 -4.07 1.31
C MET A 56 1.58 -3.22 2.06
N ILE A 57 2.42 -3.83 2.91
CA ILE A 57 3.51 -3.13 3.61
C ILE A 57 4.49 -2.53 2.60
N LEU A 58 4.88 -3.29 1.58
CA LEU A 58 5.85 -2.85 0.59
C LEU A 58 5.32 -1.66 -0.22
N LEU A 59 4.05 -1.69 -0.65
CA LEU A 59 3.43 -0.56 -1.36
C LEU A 59 3.30 0.67 -0.45
N ALA A 60 2.83 0.51 0.79
CA ALA A 60 2.71 1.62 1.72
C ALA A 60 4.08 2.25 2.03
N ARG A 61 5.13 1.43 2.19
CA ARG A 61 6.50 1.90 2.37
C ARG A 61 7.03 2.64 1.14
N ALA A 62 6.78 2.13 -0.07
CA ALA A 62 7.17 2.82 -1.29
C ALA A 62 6.57 4.24 -1.35
N LEU A 63 5.26 4.38 -1.11
CA LEU A 63 4.59 5.69 -1.08
C LEU A 63 5.18 6.63 0.00
N LYS A 64 5.48 6.11 1.20
CA LYS A 64 6.11 6.88 2.27
C LYS A 64 7.55 7.28 1.94
N ARG A 65 8.32 6.44 1.24
CA ARG A 65 9.65 6.78 0.75
C ARG A 65 9.60 7.92 -0.25
N LEU A 66 8.65 7.90 -1.18
CA LEU A 66 8.46 9.00 -2.13
C LEU A 66 8.07 10.30 -1.41
N TYR A 67 7.20 10.23 -0.41
CA TYR A 67 6.89 11.37 0.46
C TYR A 67 8.16 11.99 1.08
N VAL A 68 9.01 11.16 1.71
CA VAL A 68 10.25 11.62 2.34
C VAL A 68 11.22 12.17 1.30
N ARG A 69 11.33 11.53 0.13
CA ARG A 69 12.21 11.97 -0.96
C ARG A 69 11.81 13.36 -1.46
N LEU A 70 10.52 13.57 -1.75
CA LEU A 70 10.01 14.87 -2.19
C LEU A 70 10.24 15.96 -1.13
N TYR A 71 10.14 15.63 0.16
CA TYR A 71 10.46 16.57 1.23
C TYR A 71 11.96 16.92 1.26
N LYS A 72 12.83 15.91 1.16
CA LYS A 72 14.28 16.11 1.21
C LYS A 72 14.84 16.86 0.00
N GLU A 73 14.32 16.60 -1.19
CA GLU A 73 14.82 17.17 -2.43
C GLU A 73 14.32 18.60 -2.68
N TYR A 74 13.07 18.90 -2.29
CA TYR A 74 12.42 20.17 -2.68
C TYR A 74 11.98 21.05 -1.49
N GLY A 75 12.18 20.60 -0.26
CA GLY A 75 11.83 21.34 0.95
C GLY A 75 10.34 21.29 1.31
N GLU A 76 9.96 21.98 2.40
CA GLU A 76 8.64 21.83 3.02
C GLU A 76 7.46 22.36 2.19
N GLU A 77 7.60 23.48 1.48
CA GLU A 77 6.46 24.08 0.78
C GLU A 77 6.23 23.47 -0.62
N SER A 78 7.27 22.93 -1.23
CA SER A 78 7.19 22.24 -2.52
C SER A 78 6.43 20.92 -2.41
N PHE A 79 5.52 20.66 -3.35
CA PHE A 79 4.75 19.41 -3.46
C PHE A 79 3.95 19.02 -2.19
N LYS A 80 3.63 19.98 -1.31
CA LYS A 80 2.92 19.73 -0.05
C LYS A 80 1.62 18.93 -0.24
N LYS A 81 0.86 19.26 -1.28
CA LYS A 81 -0.39 18.57 -1.64
C LYS A 81 -0.13 17.14 -2.14
N GLU A 82 0.81 16.93 -3.06
CA GLU A 82 1.16 15.57 -3.50
C GLU A 82 1.68 14.72 -2.35
N ARG A 83 2.55 15.27 -1.52
CA ARG A 83 3.09 14.60 -0.33
C ARG A 83 1.97 14.17 0.62
N GLN A 84 1.06 15.07 0.96
CA GLN A 84 -0.09 14.71 1.80
C GLN A 84 -0.95 13.63 1.14
N HIS A 85 -1.12 13.67 -0.18
CA HIS A 85 -1.86 12.66 -0.91
C HIS A 85 -1.22 11.27 -0.85
N LEU A 86 0.11 11.19 -1.05
CA LEU A 86 0.88 9.95 -0.91
C LEU A 86 0.72 9.34 0.49
N LEU A 87 0.86 10.17 1.53
CA LEU A 87 0.73 9.72 2.91
C LEU A 87 -0.70 9.23 3.22
N ASN A 88 -1.72 9.96 2.75
CA ASN A 88 -3.12 9.56 2.92
C ASN A 88 -3.41 8.20 2.26
N ILE A 89 -2.86 7.95 1.08
CA ILE A 89 -3.04 6.65 0.42
C ILE A 89 -2.29 5.55 1.17
N ALA A 90 -1.04 5.79 1.57
CA ALA A 90 -0.26 4.84 2.34
C ALA A 90 -0.97 4.43 3.64
N ASN A 91 -1.54 5.41 4.36
CA ASN A 91 -2.31 5.17 5.58
C ASN A 91 -3.57 4.35 5.32
N LYS A 92 -4.27 4.57 4.19
CA LYS A 92 -5.43 3.74 3.82
C LYS A 92 -5.05 2.29 3.58
N ILE A 93 -3.91 2.05 2.92
CA ILE A 93 -3.38 0.69 2.70
C ILE A 93 -3.04 0.05 4.05
N ASP A 94 -2.40 0.78 4.96
CA ASP A 94 -2.06 0.30 6.29
C ASP A 94 -3.31 -0.04 7.13
N ILE A 95 -4.35 0.80 7.10
CA ILE A 95 -5.61 0.54 7.78
C ILE A 95 -6.27 -0.73 7.22
N ALA A 96 -6.35 -0.87 5.89
CA ALA A 96 -6.91 -2.06 5.26
C ALA A 96 -6.14 -3.33 5.66
N ARG A 97 -4.81 -3.24 5.73
CA ARG A 97 -3.94 -4.32 6.20
C ARG A 97 -4.23 -4.68 7.66
N LEU A 98 -4.32 -3.70 8.55
CA LEU A 98 -4.58 -3.91 9.98
C LEU A 98 -5.96 -4.52 10.21
N GLN A 99 -7.00 -4.01 9.55
CA GLN A 99 -8.35 -4.58 9.59
C GLN A 99 -8.36 -6.04 9.11
N HIS A 100 -7.63 -6.34 8.03
CA HIS A 100 -7.51 -7.71 7.53
C HIS A 100 -6.80 -8.64 8.50
N GLN A 101 -5.72 -8.17 9.14
CA GLN A 101 -5.01 -8.93 10.17
C GLN A 101 -5.88 -9.16 11.41
N GLU A 102 -6.63 -8.15 11.84
CA GLU A 102 -7.53 -8.23 12.98
C GLU A 102 -8.67 -9.23 12.74
N ASN A 103 -9.29 -9.17 11.57
CA ASN A 103 -10.39 -10.06 11.20
C ASN A 103 -9.95 -11.52 11.01
N ASN A 104 -8.68 -11.75 10.69
CA ASN A 104 -8.13 -13.08 10.43
C ASN A 104 -7.18 -13.58 11.52
N HIS A 105 -7.07 -12.86 12.64
CA HIS A 105 -6.17 -13.23 13.73
C HIS A 105 -6.60 -14.57 14.33
N PRO A 106 -5.72 -15.59 14.38
CA PRO A 106 -6.09 -16.93 14.85
C PRO A 106 -6.61 -16.90 16.30
N LEU A 107 -6.07 -16.02 17.15
CA LEU A 107 -6.49 -15.84 18.54
C LEU A 107 -7.94 -15.32 18.71
N LYS A 108 -8.49 -14.57 17.74
CA LYS A 108 -9.89 -14.12 17.79
C LYS A 108 -10.87 -15.21 17.32
N LYS A 109 -10.43 -16.14 16.48
CA LYS A 109 -11.26 -17.26 16.01
C LYS A 109 -11.53 -18.31 17.10
N HIS A 110 -10.56 -18.55 17.99
CA HIS A 110 -10.75 -19.48 19.11
C HIS A 110 -11.80 -19.02 20.14
N LYS A 111 -11.96 -17.71 20.38
CA LYS A 111 -13.01 -17.21 21.29
C LYS A 111 -14.42 -17.50 20.81
N LYS A 112 -14.67 -17.51 19.49
CA LYS A 112 -16.00 -17.79 18.92
C LYS A 112 -16.41 -19.26 19.02
N ILE A 113 -15.44 -20.17 19.02
CA ILE A 113 -15.69 -21.62 19.09
C ILE A 113 -15.97 -22.08 20.52
N LEU A 114 -15.44 -21.35 21.52
CA LEU A 114 -15.64 -21.68 22.94
C LEU A 114 -16.90 -21.07 23.56
N THR A 115 -17.65 -20.27 22.80
CA THR A 115 -18.91 -19.63 23.25
C THR A 115 -20.14 -20.11 22.45
N ALA A 116 -19.99 -21.14 21.62
CA ALA A 116 -21.06 -21.79 20.88
C ALA A 116 -21.25 -23.21 21.41
#